data_AF-A0AAW9JLY6-F1
#
_entry.id   AF-A0AAW9JLY6-F1
#
_cell.length_a   1.000
_cell.length_b   1.000
_cell.length_c   1.000
_cell.angle_alpha   90.00
_cell.angle_beta   90.00
_cell.angle_gamma   90.00
#
_symmetry.space_group_name_H-M   'P 1'
#
loop_
_entity.id
_entity.type
_entity.pdbx_description
1 polymer ?
#
loop_
_entity_poly.entity_id
_entity_poly.type
_entity_poly.pdbx_seq_one_letter_code
_entity_poly.pdbx_strand_id
1 'polypeptide(L)'
;MSDGIEVFIVLLFAIALFSILNFLAISLSGHSFKKRIVAGFIFLLLTPIIFLTIATFASIFDKAGFGAGTLAFMIASVYIINGIVLLLSSLYILKKDIT
;
A
#
# COMPACT_ATOMS: atom_id res chain seq x y z
N MET A 1 26.87 4.95 5.57
CA MET A 1 25.80 5.13 6.58
C MET A 1 25.74 3.84 7.40
N SER A 2 25.10 3.80 8.56
CA SER A 2 24.83 2.49 9.20
C SER A 2 23.66 1.82 8.47
N ASP A 3 23.77 0.53 8.16
CA ASP A 3 22.72 -0.27 7.50
C ASP A 3 21.34 -0.08 8.16
N GLY A 4 21.30 0.12 9.49
CA GLY A 4 20.07 0.36 10.23
C GLY A 4 19.40 1.71 9.89
N ILE A 5 20.16 2.75 9.59
CA ILE A 5 19.63 4.07 9.22
C ILE A 5 19.04 4.00 7.81
N GLU A 6 19.64 3.23 6.91
CA GLU A 6 19.16 3.05 5.54
C GLU A 6 17.80 2.34 5.52
N VAL A 7 17.68 1.24 6.26
CA VAL A 7 16.39 0.53 6.44
C VAL A 7 15.34 1.44 7.07
N PHE A 8 15.73 2.25 8.05
CA PHE A 8 14.81 3.19 8.71
C PHE A 8 14.26 4.25 7.74
N ILE A 9 15.10 4.80 6.85
CA ILE A 9 14.67 5.77 5.83
C ILE A 9 13.69 5.12 4.85
N VAL A 10 13.99 3.91 4.37
CA VAL A 10 13.09 3.16 3.48
C VAL A 10 11.74 2.89 4.16
N LEU A 11 11.76 2.54 5.44
CA LEU A 11 10.55 2.30 6.22
C LEU A 11 9.71 3.57 6.37
N LEU A 12 10.32 4.72 6.68
CA LEU A 12 9.61 6.00 6.77
C LEU A 12 8.99 6.39 5.43
N PHE A 13 9.72 6.20 4.33
CA PHE A 13 9.20 6.42 2.99
C PHE A 13 7.99 5.52 2.68
N ALA A 14 8.09 4.23 3.02
CA ALA A 14 6.99 3.27 2.83
C ALA A 14 5.74 3.64 3.63
N ILE A 15 5.90 4.05 4.89
CA ILE A 15 4.81 4.49 5.77
C ILE A 15 4.15 5.76 5.20
N ALA A 16 4.94 6.73 4.77
CA ALA A 16 4.43 7.97 4.18
C ALA A 16 3.62 7.68 2.90
N LEU A 17 4.18 6.88 1.99
CA LEU A 17 3.53 6.48 0.75
C LEU A 17 2.21 5.73 1.02
N PHE A 18 2.24 4.78 1.96
CA PHE A 18 1.06 4.01 2.35
C PHE A 18 -0.04 4.90 2.93
N SER A 19 0.34 5.82 3.82
CA SER A 19 -0.59 6.73 4.48
C SER A 19 -1.27 7.66 3.46
N ILE A 20 -0.51 8.22 2.51
CA ILE A 20 -1.03 9.10 1.46
C ILE A 20 -2.01 8.34 0.57
N LEU A 21 -1.61 7.17 0.05
CA LEU A 21 -2.44 6.38 -0.86
C LEU A 21 -3.70 5.85 -0.17
N ASN A 22 -3.58 5.40 1.08
CA ASN A 22 -4.72 4.92 1.85
C ASN A 22 -5.69 6.06 2.19
N PHE A 23 -5.17 7.23 2.58
CA PHE A 23 -5.99 8.42 2.81
C PHE A 23 -6.73 8.83 1.53
N LEU A 24 -6.05 8.86 0.38
CA LEU A 24 -6.67 9.14 -0.91
C LEU A 24 -7.77 8.13 -1.24
N ALA A 25 -7.50 6.83 -1.08
CA ALA A 25 -8.47 5.78 -1.34
C ALA A 25 -9.73 5.94 -0.47
N ILE A 26 -9.57 6.28 0.81
CA ILE A 26 -10.69 6.49 1.73
C ILE A 26 -11.43 7.80 1.44
N SER A 27 -10.71 8.90 1.28
CA SER A 27 -11.27 10.23 1.05
C SER A 27 -12.02 10.33 -0.28
N LEU A 28 -11.50 9.72 -1.36
CA LEU A 28 -12.13 9.74 -2.68
C LEU A 28 -13.33 8.78 -2.76
N SER A 29 -13.28 7.65 -2.03
CA SER A 29 -14.38 6.70 -2.02
C SER A 29 -15.56 7.14 -1.16
N GLY A 30 -15.29 7.82 -0.04
CA GLY A 30 -16.31 8.25 0.91
C GLY A 30 -17.20 7.09 1.37
N HIS A 31 -18.51 7.35 1.50
CA HIS A 31 -19.53 6.36 1.86
C HIS A 31 -20.22 5.71 0.64
N SER A 32 -19.64 5.78 -0.56
CA SER A 32 -20.24 5.16 -1.73
C SER A 32 -19.69 3.75 -1.97
N PHE A 33 -20.55 2.74 -1.94
CA PHE A 33 -20.20 1.35 -2.24
C PHE A 33 -19.39 1.20 -3.53
N LYS A 34 -19.91 1.75 -4.65
CA LYS A 34 -19.27 1.65 -5.97
C LYS A 34 -17.87 2.26 -5.97
N LYS A 35 -17.72 3.46 -5.40
CA LYS A 35 -16.41 4.14 -5.35
C LYS A 35 -15.43 3.40 -4.44
N ARG A 36 -15.91 2.78 -3.36
CA ARG A 36 -15.08 1.98 -2.44
C ARG A 36 -14.54 0.70 -3.08
N ILE A 37 -15.37 0.01 -3.86
CA ILE A 37 -14.91 -1.14 -4.66
C ILE A 37 -13.85 -0.72 -5.67
N VAL A 38 -14.13 0.34 -6.44
CA VAL A 38 -13.18 0.84 -7.45
C VAL A 38 -11.86 1.24 -6.80
N ALA A 39 -11.89 1.96 -5.67
CA ALA A 39 -10.70 2.31 -4.92
C ALA A 39 -9.91 1.08 -4.45
N GLY A 40 -10.59 0.03 -3.99
CA GLY A 40 -9.95 -1.22 -3.56
C GLY A 40 -9.25 -1.95 -4.70
N PHE A 41 -9.91 -2.07 -5.86
CA PHE A 41 -9.29 -2.62 -7.07
C PHE A 41 -8.10 -1.80 -7.54
N ILE A 42 -8.22 -0.47 -7.59
CA ILE A 42 -7.12 0.42 -7.95
C ILE A 42 -5.94 0.23 -6.99
N PHE A 43 -6.19 0.10 -5.69
CA PHE A 43 -5.14 -0.13 -4.69
C PHE A 43 -4.41 -1.46 -4.91
N LEU A 44 -5.14 -2.53 -5.23
CA LEU A 44 -4.54 -3.83 -5.59
C LEU A 44 -3.71 -3.75 -6.88
N LEU A 45 -4.21 -3.07 -7.91
CA LEU A 45 -3.48 -2.86 -9.16
C LEU A 45 -2.24 -1.98 -9.01
N LEU A 46 -2.24 -1.06 -8.05
CA LEU A 46 -1.07 -0.24 -7.70
C LEU A 46 0.01 -1.05 -6.98
N THR A 47 -0.33 -2.17 -6.32
CA THR A 47 0.63 -2.99 -5.55
C THR A 47 1.90 -3.35 -6.31
N PRO A 48 1.87 -3.89 -7.56
CA PRO A 48 3.11 -4.16 -8.30
C PRO A 48 3.95 -2.89 -8.57
N ILE A 49 3.30 -1.74 -8.78
CA ILE A 49 4.00 -0.45 -8.96
C ILE A 49 4.68 -0.05 -7.65
N ILE A 50 4.00 -0.21 -6.51
CA ILE A 50 4.56 0.05 -5.18
C ILE A 50 5.73 -0.87 -4.89
N PHE A 51 5.61 -2.16 -5.20
CA PHE A 51 6.71 -3.12 -5.07
C PHE A 51 7.94 -2.64 -5.84
N LEU A 52 7.79 -2.30 -7.12
CA LEU A 52 8.90 -1.81 -7.95
C LEU A 52 9.48 -0.50 -7.42
N THR A 53 8.63 0.41 -6.94
CA THR A 53 9.05 1.70 -6.39
C THR A 53 9.90 1.51 -5.13
N ILE A 54 9.44 0.67 -4.20
CA ILE A 54 10.17 0.37 -2.97
C ILE A 54 11.46 -0.40 -3.27
N ALA A 55 11.42 -1.41 -4.15
CA ALA A 55 12.60 -2.18 -4.53
C ALA A 55 13.67 -1.27 -5.16
N THR A 56 13.26 -0.37 -6.06
CA THR A 56 14.17 0.58 -6.71
C THR A 56 14.74 1.56 -5.70
N PHE A 57 13.90 2.13 -4.83
CA PHE A 57 14.36 3.07 -3.81
C PHE A 57 15.32 2.41 -2.80
N ALA A 58 14.99 1.21 -2.33
CA ALA A 58 15.84 0.45 -1.40
C ALA A 58 17.15 -0.01 -2.05
N SER A 59 17.16 -0.28 -3.37
CA SER A 59 18.38 -0.67 -4.10
C SER A 59 19.45 0.42 -4.18
N ILE A 60 19.08 1.68 -3.93
CA ILE A 60 20.05 2.79 -3.80
C ILE A 60 21.00 2.53 -2.63
N PHE A 61 20.50 1.84 -1.60
CA PHE A 61 21.22 1.53 -0.36
C PHE A 61 21.75 0.09 -0.37
N ASP A 62 20.94 -0.88 -0.81
CA ASP A 62 21.35 -2.30 -0.93
C ASP A 62 21.73 -2.67 -2.37
N LYS A 63 23.03 -2.60 -2.68
CA LYS A 63 23.59 -2.92 -4.01
C LYS A 63 23.44 -4.40 -4.40
N ALA A 64 23.31 -5.31 -3.44
CA ALA A 64 23.09 -6.73 -3.73
C ALA A 64 21.63 -7.04 -4.05
N GLY A 65 20.71 -6.13 -3.68
CA GLY A 65 19.29 -6.14 -4.05
C GLY A 65 18.42 -7.17 -3.31
N PHE A 66 19.01 -8.09 -2.54
CA PHE A 66 18.27 -9.13 -1.83
C PHE A 66 17.48 -8.56 -0.63
N GLY A 67 18.09 -7.65 0.13
CA GLY A 67 17.42 -6.93 1.21
C GLY A 67 16.35 -5.98 0.66
N ALA A 68 16.66 -5.26 -0.42
CA ALA A 68 15.71 -4.40 -1.12
C ALA A 68 14.47 -5.18 -1.61
N GLY A 69 14.67 -6.35 -2.24
CA GLY A 69 13.59 -7.22 -2.70
C GLY A 69 12.73 -7.77 -1.55
N THR A 70 13.37 -8.17 -0.45
CA THR A 70 12.66 -8.69 0.73
C THR A 70 11.81 -7.60 1.40
N LEU A 71 12.36 -6.38 1.57
CA LEU A 71 11.62 -5.23 2.09
C LEU A 71 10.47 -4.83 1.19
N ALA A 72 10.69 -4.77 -0.12
CA ALA A 72 9.64 -4.49 -1.10
C ALA A 72 8.52 -5.53 -1.05
N PHE A 73 8.86 -6.81 -0.91
CA PHE A 73 7.87 -7.88 -0.79
C PHE A 73 7.03 -7.77 0.50
N MET A 74 7.68 -7.50 1.63
CA MET A 74 6.98 -7.27 2.91
C MET A 74 6.01 -6.08 2.80
N ILE A 75 6.47 -4.95 2.25
CA ILE A 75 5.64 -3.76 2.08
C ILE A 75 4.50 -4.02 1.10
N ALA A 76 4.76 -4.66 -0.05
CA ALA A 76 3.72 -5.01 -1.02
C ALA A 76 2.64 -5.92 -0.42
N SER A 77 3.02 -6.85 0.46
CA SER A 77 2.07 -7.71 1.16
C SER A 77 1.10 -6.90 2.04
N VAL A 78 1.58 -5.87 2.73
CA VAL A 78 0.74 -4.94 3.51
C VAL A 78 -0.23 -4.19 2.59
N TYR A 79 0.21 -3.78 1.39
CA TYR A 79 -0.66 -3.13 0.42
C TYR A 79 -1.77 -4.04 -0.10
N ILE A 80 -1.47 -5.32 -0.36
CA ILE A 80 -2.48 -6.31 -0.75
C ILE A 80 -3.54 -6.45 0.35
N ILE A 81 -3.09 -6.64 1.60
CA ILE A 81 -3.98 -6.77 2.76
C ILE A 81 -4.87 -5.52 2.86
N ASN A 82 -4.30 -4.32 2.72
CA ASN A 82 -5.08 -3.09 2.79
C ASN A 82 -6.10 -2.97 1.64
N GLY A 83 -5.72 -3.37 0.42
CA GLY A 83 -6.66 -3.41 -0.72
C GLY A 83 -7.85 -4.34 -0.45
N ILE A 84 -7.59 -5.53 0.12
CA ILE A 84 -8.63 -6.48 0.53
C ILE A 84 -9.52 -5.86 1.63
N VAL A 85 -8.94 -5.24 2.65
CA VAL A 85 -9.68 -4.55 3.72
C VAL A 85 -10.58 -3.45 3.14
N LEU A 86 -10.08 -2.68 2.16
CA LEU A 86 -10.87 -1.64 1.50
C LEU A 86 -12.07 -2.25 0.75
N LEU A 87 -11.88 -3.36 0.04
CA LEU A 87 -12.95 -4.10 -0.63
C LEU A 87 -13.97 -4.64 0.37
N LEU A 88 -13.53 -5.27 1.47
CA LEU A 88 -14.44 -5.76 2.52
C LEU A 88 -15.23 -4.62 3.17
N SER A 89 -14.60 -3.46 3.37
CA SER A 89 -15.29 -2.28 3.92
C SER A 89 -16.42 -1.78 3.01
N SER A 90 -16.34 -2.02 1.70
CA SER A 90 -17.44 -1.69 0.78
C SER A 90 -18.68 -2.53 1.05
N LEU A 91 -18.53 -3.83 1.34
CA LEU A 91 -19.66 -4.72 1.64
C LEU A 91 -20.42 -4.27 2.89
N TYR A 92 -19.72 -3.71 3.87
CA TYR A 92 -20.33 -3.16 5.07
C TYR A 92 -21.19 -1.92 4.78
N ILE A 93 -20.74 -1.04 3.86
CA ILE A 93 -21.52 0.12 3.40
C ILE A 93 -22.80 -0.35 2.71
N LEU A 94 -22.69 -1.32 1.79
CA LEU A 94 -23.85 -1.89 1.10
C LEU A 94 -24.88 -2.49 2.07
N LYS A 95 -24.40 -3.24 3.08
CA LYS A 95 -25.27 -3.80 4.12
C LYS A 95 -26.02 -2.70 4.87
N LYS A 96 -25.33 -1.61 5.24
CA LYS A 96 -25.95 -0.47 5.93
C LYS A 96 -27.00 0.25 5.08
N ASP A 97 -26.81 0.32 3.77
CA ASP A 97 -27.78 0.96 2.87
C ASP A 97 -29.06 0.10 2.67
N ILE A 98 -29.00 -1.21 2.92
CA ILE A 98 -30.12 -2.17 2.74
C ILE A 98 -30.88 -2.44 4.05
N THR A 99 -30.24 -2.25 5.22
CA THR A 99 -30.83 -2.56 6.55
C THR A 99 -31.35 -1.30 7.23
#